data_AF-A0A969EN80-F1
#
_entry.id   AF-A0A969EN80-F1
#
_cell.length_a   1.000
_cell.length_b   1.000
_cell.length_c   1.000
_cell.angle_alpha   90.00
_cell.angle_beta   90.00
_cell.angle_gamma   90.00
#
_symmetry.space_group_name_H-M   'P 1'
#
loop_
_entity.id
_entity.type
_entity.pdbx_description
1 polymer ?
#
loop_
_entity_poly.entity_id
_entity_poly.type
_entity_poly.pdbx_seq_one_letter_code
_entity_poly.pdbx_strand_id
1 'polypeptide(L)'
;MIGRNPNPNYHRPYEYVPVRHVPVDVNSYSFYGENLLPNFNLLPTWTYATPHNIQRITPQNESCTSCHGNPDIFLTIDKVAPEEVEANQSVIVDQIPAPITDNP
;
A
#
# COMPACT_ATOMS: atom_id res chain seq x y z
N MET A 1 0.96 0.02 5.55
CA MET A 1 1.82 0.76 4.61
C MET A 1 1.04 1.90 3.98
N ILE A 2 1.72 2.83 3.33
CA ILE A 2 1.15 3.87 2.47
C ILE A 2 1.43 3.48 1.02
N GLY A 3 0.40 3.34 0.20
CA GLY A 3 0.48 3.01 -1.22
C GLY A 3 -0.05 4.14 -2.09
N ARG A 4 0.11 4.02 -3.42
CA ARG A 4 -0.61 4.87 -4.38
C ARG A 4 -2.11 4.62 -4.29
N ASN A 5 -2.89 5.68 -4.52
CA ASN A 5 -4.33 5.58 -4.67
C ASN A 5 -4.67 5.15 -6.11
N PRO A 6 -5.14 3.92 -6.33
CA PRO A 6 -5.41 3.44 -7.69
C PRO A 6 -6.73 4.01 -8.26
N ASN A 7 -7.56 4.65 -7.43
CA ASN A 7 -8.84 5.22 -7.86
C ASN A 7 -9.14 6.55 -7.15
N PRO A 8 -8.44 7.64 -7.53
CA PRO A 8 -8.71 8.97 -7.01
C PRO A 8 -10.12 9.42 -7.39
N ASN A 9 -10.86 9.95 -6.43
CA ASN A 9 -12.21 10.46 -6.65
C ASN A 9 -12.53 11.61 -5.70
N TYR A 10 -13.72 12.20 -5.83
CA TYR A 10 -14.16 13.32 -4.98
C TYR A 10 -14.04 13.05 -3.47
N HIS A 11 -14.37 11.84 -3.02
CA HIS A 11 -14.28 11.47 -1.61
C HIS A 11 -12.86 11.08 -1.17
N ARG A 12 -11.99 10.72 -2.12
CA ARG A 12 -10.61 10.27 -1.90
C ARG A 12 -9.69 10.84 -2.97
N PRO A 13 -9.40 12.15 -2.93
CA PRO A 13 -8.66 12.83 -3.98
C PRO A 13 -7.14 12.66 -3.85
N TYR A 14 -6.66 12.12 -2.72
CA TYR A 14 -5.25 12.05 -2.39
C TYR A 14 -4.49 11.05 -3.26
N GLU A 15 -3.24 11.40 -3.60
CA GLU A 15 -2.31 10.55 -4.34
C GLU A 15 -1.94 9.28 -3.58
N TYR A 16 -1.87 9.38 -2.25
CA TYR A 16 -1.48 8.28 -1.36
C TYR A 16 -2.63 7.88 -0.44
N VAL A 17 -2.71 6.59 -0.14
CA VAL A 17 -3.68 6.02 0.79
C VAL A 17 -3.05 4.97 1.69
N PRO A 18 -3.56 4.79 2.91
CA PRO A 18 -3.19 3.64 3.71
C PRO A 18 -3.63 2.34 3.02
N VAL A 19 -2.73 1.38 2.94
CA VAL A 19 -2.97 0.04 2.40
C VAL A 19 -2.56 -1.03 3.39
N ARG A 20 -3.25 -2.17 3.32
CA ARG A 20 -2.97 -3.38 4.08
C ARG A 20 -2.91 -4.58 3.15
N HIS A 21 -2.00 -5.50 3.46
CA HIS A 21 -1.96 -6.79 2.80
C HIS A 21 -3.16 -7.64 3.22
N VAL A 22 -3.85 -8.20 2.24
CA VAL A 22 -4.84 -9.26 2.41
C VAL A 22 -4.05 -10.55 2.55
N PRO A 23 -4.28 -11.38 3.58
CA PRO A 23 -3.51 -12.61 3.80
C PRO A 23 -3.90 -13.69 2.79
N VAL A 24 -3.48 -13.50 1.54
CA VAL A 24 -3.68 -14.40 0.40
C VAL A 24 -2.35 -14.62 -0.28
N ASP A 25 -2.14 -15.85 -0.74
CA ASP A 25 -1.00 -16.33 -1.51
C ASP A 25 -1.49 -17.16 -2.70
N VAL A 26 -0.67 -17.27 -3.75
CA VAL A 26 -0.98 -18.09 -4.95
C VAL A 26 -1.30 -19.55 -4.61
N ASN A 27 -0.78 -20.06 -3.49
CA ASN A 27 -0.97 -21.42 -3.00
C ASN A 27 -1.99 -21.54 -1.85
N SER A 28 -2.74 -20.48 -1.52
CA SER A 28 -3.68 -20.47 -0.36
C SER A 28 -4.62 -21.68 -0.34
N TYR A 29 -5.00 -22.17 -1.52
CA TYR A 29 -5.94 -23.29 -1.68
C TYR A 29 -5.28 -24.59 -2.16
N SER A 30 -3.95 -24.68 -2.20
CA SER A 30 -3.21 -25.86 -2.67
C SER A 30 -3.60 -27.16 -1.95
N PHE A 31 -4.00 -27.07 -0.68
CA PHE A 31 -4.52 -28.22 0.08
C PHE A 31 -5.81 -28.82 -0.52
N TYR A 32 -6.64 -28.01 -1.18
CA TYR A 32 -7.95 -28.40 -1.69
C TYR A 32 -7.95 -28.85 -3.16
N GLY A 33 -6.82 -28.65 -3.87
CA GLY A 33 -6.69 -29.01 -5.28
C GLY A 33 -5.66 -28.15 -6.00
N GLU A 34 -5.42 -28.51 -7.26
CA GLU A 34 -4.47 -27.80 -8.12
C GLU A 34 -5.12 -26.60 -8.81
N ASN A 35 -4.36 -25.51 -8.97
CA ASN A 35 -4.73 -24.33 -9.76
C ASN A 35 -6.11 -23.72 -9.40
N LEU A 36 -6.41 -23.61 -8.10
CA LEU A 36 -7.69 -23.05 -7.62
C LEU A 36 -7.73 -21.51 -7.59
N LEU A 37 -6.61 -20.84 -7.89
CA LEU A 37 -6.51 -19.39 -8.06
C LEU A 37 -5.92 -19.03 -9.44
N PRO A 38 -6.53 -19.48 -10.56
CA PRO A 38 -5.95 -19.33 -11.90
C PRO A 38 -5.85 -17.86 -12.34
N ASN A 39 -6.57 -16.97 -11.66
CA ASN A 39 -6.66 -15.55 -11.97
C ASN A 39 -6.19 -14.68 -10.79
N PHE A 40 -5.17 -15.13 -10.05
CA PHE A 40 -4.67 -14.47 -8.84
C PHE A 40 -4.42 -12.96 -9.05
N ASN A 41 -3.87 -12.57 -10.21
CA ASN A 41 -3.51 -11.18 -10.52
C ASN A 41 -4.69 -10.27 -10.87
N LEU A 42 -5.93 -10.76 -10.91
CA LEU A 42 -7.09 -9.92 -11.26
C LEU A 42 -7.38 -8.82 -10.24
N LEU A 43 -6.97 -9.01 -8.98
CA LEU A 43 -7.20 -8.06 -7.90
C LEU A 43 -5.92 -7.89 -7.07
N PRO A 44 -5.64 -6.69 -6.54
CA PRO A 44 -4.46 -6.44 -5.70
C PRO A 44 -4.58 -7.18 -4.36
N THR A 45 -3.45 -7.68 -3.85
CA THR A 45 -3.34 -8.22 -2.49
C THR A 45 -3.16 -7.10 -1.46
N TRP A 46 -2.65 -5.94 -1.86
CA TRP A 46 -2.59 -4.73 -1.04
C TRP A 46 -3.79 -3.83 -1.32
N THR A 47 -4.69 -3.74 -0.34
CA THR A 47 -5.98 -3.05 -0.50
C THR A 47 -6.09 -1.84 0.41
N TYR A 48 -6.92 -0.87 0.02
CA TYR A 48 -7.22 0.31 0.82
C TYR A 48 -7.63 -0.07 2.25
N ALA A 49 -6.95 0.49 3.23
CA ALA A 49 -7.23 0.28 4.63
C ALA A 49 -8.10 1.44 5.16
N THR A 50 -9.32 1.13 5.59
CA THR A 50 -10.13 2.10 6.35
C THR A 50 -9.55 2.26 7.75
N PRO A 51 -9.16 3.48 8.17
CA PRO A 51 -8.77 3.70 9.56
C PRO A 51 -10.00 3.47 10.47
N HIS A 52 -9.87 2.61 11.48
CA HIS A 52 -10.94 2.29 12.43
C HIS A 52 -10.90 3.17 13.69
N ASN A 53 -9.85 3.97 13.86
CA ASN A 53 -9.71 4.99 14.90
C ASN A 53 -9.06 6.22 14.28
N ILE A 54 -9.60 7.40 14.59
CA ILE A 54 -9.02 8.67 14.17
C ILE A 54 -8.32 9.27 15.40
N GLN A 55 -6.99 9.32 15.34
CA GLN A 55 -6.20 10.15 16.24
C GLN A 55 -5.75 11.37 15.44
N ARG A 56 -5.87 12.56 16.06
CA ARG A 56 -5.43 13.81 15.43
C ARG A 56 -3.92 13.83 15.20
N ILE A 57 -3.17 13.29 16.16
CA ILE A 57 -1.70 13.19 16.12
C ILE A 57 -1.34 11.70 16.28
N THR A 58 -0.54 11.18 15.35
CA THR A 58 0.04 9.85 15.30
C THR A 58 1.53 9.97 14.97
N PRO A 59 2.36 8.94 15.23
CA PRO A 59 3.77 8.97 14.83
C PRO A 59 3.99 9.26 13.34
N GLN A 60 3.02 8.94 12.47
CA GLN A 60 3.11 9.18 11.03
C GLN A 60 2.84 10.65 10.66
N ASN A 61 1.99 11.37 11.41
CA ASN A 61 1.60 12.75 11.09
C ASN A 61 2.08 13.79 12.11
N GLU A 62 2.91 13.39 13.08
CA GLU A 62 3.51 14.28 14.08
C GLU A 62 4.47 15.32 13.49
N SER A 63 5.09 15.00 12.34
CA SER A 63 5.96 15.90 11.58
C SER A 63 5.87 15.61 10.08
N CYS A 64 6.23 16.58 9.24
CA CYS A 64 6.29 16.36 7.79
C CYS A 64 7.33 15.27 7.43
N THR A 65 8.46 15.26 8.12
CA THR A 65 9.56 14.29 7.94
C THR A 65 9.21 12.88 8.42
N SER A 66 8.14 12.71 9.20
CA SER A 66 7.65 11.39 9.58
C SER A 66 7.15 10.60 8.37
N CYS A 67 6.66 11.29 7.33
CA CYS A 67 6.34 10.69 6.03
C CYS A 67 7.37 11.02 4.95
N HIS A 68 7.71 12.29 4.76
CA HIS A 68 8.58 12.73 3.68
C HIS A 68 10.03 12.30 3.90
N GLY A 69 10.60 11.59 2.94
CA GLY A 69 11.93 11.00 3.03
C GLY A 69 12.00 9.72 3.87
N ASN A 70 10.87 9.22 4.37
CA ASN A 70 10.80 8.01 5.18
C ASN A 70 10.36 6.81 4.33
N PRO A 71 11.30 5.98 3.82
CA PRO A 71 10.94 4.82 3.01
C PRO A 71 10.13 3.79 3.78
N ASP A 72 10.30 3.68 5.10
CA ASP A 72 9.83 2.53 5.89
C ASP A 72 8.31 2.38 5.86
N ILE A 73 7.58 3.49 5.74
CA ILE A 73 6.12 3.49 5.80
C ILE A 73 5.44 3.30 4.43
N PHE A 74 6.16 3.42 3.31
CA PHE A 74 5.61 3.28 1.96
C PHE A 74 5.68 1.84 1.44
N LEU A 75 4.72 1.47 0.59
CA LEU A 75 4.70 0.21 -0.14
C LEU A 75 5.56 0.32 -1.40
N THR A 76 6.88 0.20 -1.24
CA THR A 76 7.84 0.11 -2.33
C THR A 76 7.90 -1.32 -2.87
N ILE A 77 8.43 -1.50 -4.09
CA ILE A 77 8.44 -2.81 -4.78
C ILE A 77 9.16 -3.91 -3.97
N ASP A 78 10.20 -3.56 -3.22
CA ASP A 78 10.97 -4.49 -2.38
C ASP A 78 10.18 -5.03 -1.18
N LYS A 79 9.00 -4.46 -0.90
CA LYS A 79 8.09 -4.87 0.19
C LYS A 79 6.88 -5.65 -0.31
N VAL A 80 6.82 -5.94 -1.61
CA VAL A 80 5.79 -6.77 -2.24
C VAL A 80 6.43 -8.11 -2.60
N ALA A 81 5.77 -9.21 -2.27
CA ALA A 81 6.25 -10.53 -2.65
C ALA A 81 6.32 -10.64 -4.19
N PRO A 82 7.36 -11.28 -4.78
CA PRO A 82 7.57 -11.31 -6.24
C PRO A 82 6.33 -11.74 -7.03
N GLU A 83 5.63 -12.76 -6.56
CA GLU A 83 4.41 -13.34 -7.12
C GLU A 83 3.20 -12.39 -7.07
N GLU A 84 3.24 -11.36 -6.22
CA GLU A 84 2.17 -10.38 -6.06
C GLU A 84 2.44 -9.07 -6.79
N VAL A 85 3.64 -8.87 -7.35
CA VAL A 85 4.03 -7.58 -7.96
C VAL A 85 3.09 -7.20 -9.10
N GLU A 86 2.74 -8.14 -9.97
CA GLU A 86 1.82 -7.93 -11.09
C GLU A 86 0.46 -7.41 -10.62
N ALA A 87 -0.12 -8.07 -9.60
CA ALA A 87 -1.41 -7.70 -9.03
C ALA A 87 -1.41 -6.29 -8.39
N ASN A 88 -0.26 -5.82 -7.89
CA ASN A 88 -0.16 -4.62 -7.07
C ASN A 88 0.50 -3.41 -7.74
N GLN A 89 0.81 -3.47 -9.04
CA GLN A 89 1.47 -2.37 -9.76
C GLN A 89 0.81 -1.00 -9.53
N SER A 90 -0.53 -0.98 -9.47
CA SER A 90 -1.31 0.26 -9.29
C SER A 90 -1.14 0.91 -7.91
N VAL A 91 -0.72 0.16 -6.88
CA VAL A 91 -0.59 0.64 -5.49
C VAL A 91 0.86 0.75 -5.02
N ILE A 92 1.82 0.21 -5.76
CA ILE A 92 3.26 0.33 -5.48
C ILE A 92 3.71 1.79 -5.67
N VAL A 93 4.55 2.25 -4.75
CA VAL A 93 5.16 3.59 -4.75
C VAL A 93 6.58 3.51 -5.30
N ASP A 94 6.80 4.06 -6.48
CA ASP A 94 8.09 4.02 -7.18
C ASP A 94 9.06 5.11 -6.69
N GLN A 95 8.53 6.24 -6.23
CA GLN A 95 9.29 7.37 -5.71
C GLN A 95 8.66 7.85 -4.41
N ILE A 96 9.45 7.85 -3.34
CA ILE A 96 9.03 8.38 -2.04
C ILE A 96 9.08 9.91 -2.10
N PRO A 97 8.10 10.63 -1.50
CA PRO A 97 8.16 12.07 -1.40
C PRO A 97 9.47 12.55 -0.78
N ALA A 98 10.15 13.50 -1.41
CA ALA A 98 11.43 13.99 -0.95
C ALA A 98 11.33 14.57 0.48
N PRO A 99 12.40 14.48 1.29
CA PRO A 99 12.46 15.13 2.60
C PRO A 99 12.12 16.62 2.48
N ILE A 100 11.34 17.13 3.42
CA ILE A 100 11.08 18.57 3.50
C ILE A 100 12.17 19.18 4.37
N THR A 101 12.93 20.13 3.84
CA THR A 101 13.72 21.03 4.68
C THR A 101 12.75 22.06 5.24
N ASP A 102 12.54 22.09 6.55
CA ASP A 102 11.75 23.14 7.20
C ASP A 102 12.25 24.50 6.72
N ASN A 103 11.47 25.18 5.88
CA ASN A 103 11.65 26.61 5.67
C ASN A 103 10.42 27.28 6.31
N PRO A 104 10.61 28.03 7.41
CA PRO A 104 9.52 28.62 8.18
C PRO A 104 8.67 29.61 7.35
#